data_AF-A0AAE8N7Z9-F1
#
_entry.id   AF-A0AAE8N7Z9-F1
#
_cell.length_a   1.000
_cell.length_b   1.000
_cell.length_c   1.000
_cell.angle_alpha   90.00
_cell.angle_beta   90.00
_cell.angle_gamma   90.00
#
_symmetry.space_group_name_H-M   'P 1'
#
loop_
_entity.id
_entity.type
_entity.pdbx_description
1 polymer ?
#
loop_
_entity_poly.entity_id
_entity_poly.type
_entity_poly.pdbx_seq_one_letter_code
_entity_poly.pdbx_strand_id
1 'polypeptide(L)'
;MLTFGQASESSPSVAYFFAGCIGVTLYNAVEIIVLIFATFKRYGGWYFWSLLVASIGLIVTTTGFSTYFFNITPNKFVQSAVTIAGWWAFIVGQSLVLWSRLHLVLQSPRILRGVLAMIIVNAIVLLIPTTVLSLGNNVDPIPEPFARGYDIMENIQLTVFCVQEFIISGLYIWATTKLLAYTTERRKRRLMAELITMNVVLVLMDLVLIGVQYASFRILQIVLKGFVFSIKLKFELAVLGRLTAFVHAEQALILGMDASGIADPVHQRSSHHTGIGPRSRTSSSQA
;
A
#
# COMPACT_ATOMS: atom_id res chain seq x y z
N MET A 1 -6.09 -17.25 -30.61
CA MET A 1 -5.55 -18.09 -29.53
C MET A 1 -4.03 -17.92 -29.54
N LEU A 2 -3.48 -16.90 -28.87
CA LEU A 2 -2.03 -16.77 -28.74
C LEU A 2 -1.61 -17.63 -27.55
N THR A 3 -1.19 -18.86 -27.86
CA THR A 3 -0.44 -19.71 -26.93
C THR A 3 0.77 -18.89 -26.46
N PHE A 4 1.03 -18.81 -25.16
CA PHE A 4 1.99 -17.89 -24.53
C PHE A 4 3.42 -17.90 -25.12
N GLY A 5 3.81 -18.90 -25.92
CA GLY A 5 5.06 -18.89 -26.71
C GLY A 5 5.06 -17.97 -27.94
N GLN A 6 3.91 -17.63 -28.52
CA GLN A 6 3.80 -16.86 -29.77
C GLN A 6 4.05 -15.35 -29.60
N ALA A 7 3.97 -14.82 -28.37
CA ALA A 7 4.32 -13.41 -28.11
C ALA A 7 5.84 -13.15 -28.24
N SER A 8 6.66 -14.16 -27.95
CA SER A 8 8.10 -14.13 -28.25
C SER A 8 8.37 -14.15 -29.76
N GLU A 9 7.51 -14.84 -30.53
CA GLU A 9 7.70 -15.04 -31.97
C GLU A 9 7.22 -13.86 -32.84
N SER A 10 6.30 -13.02 -32.34
CA SER A 10 5.65 -11.98 -33.16
C SER A 10 6.41 -10.65 -33.25
N SER A 11 7.21 -10.26 -32.24
CA SER A 11 8.12 -9.12 -32.32
C SER A 11 9.08 -9.07 -31.12
N PRO A 12 10.42 -9.07 -31.32
CA PRO A 12 11.39 -9.06 -30.22
C PRO A 12 11.24 -7.84 -29.30
N SER A 13 10.78 -6.70 -29.83
CA SER A 13 10.54 -5.48 -29.06
C SER A 13 9.50 -5.67 -27.94
N VAL A 14 8.45 -6.46 -28.20
CA VAL A 14 7.38 -6.74 -27.24
C VAL A 14 7.88 -7.67 -26.13
N ALA A 15 8.70 -8.66 -26.49
CA ALA A 15 9.32 -9.55 -25.51
C ALA A 15 10.27 -8.81 -24.56
N TYR A 16 11.09 -7.89 -25.07
CA TYR A 16 11.96 -7.05 -24.22
C TYR A 16 11.15 -6.13 -23.30
N PHE A 17 10.05 -5.56 -23.78
CA PHE A 17 9.15 -4.76 -22.95
C PHE A 17 8.57 -5.60 -21.80
N PHE A 18 8.06 -6.80 -22.08
CA PHE A 18 7.52 -7.69 -21.05
C PHE A 18 8.58 -8.13 -20.04
N ALA A 19 9.76 -8.51 -20.51
CA ALA A 19 10.88 -8.86 -19.63
C ALA A 19 11.27 -7.67 -18.72
N GLY A 20 11.29 -6.45 -19.26
CA GLY A 20 11.53 -5.23 -18.50
C GLY A 20 10.49 -5.00 -17.40
N CYS A 21 9.19 -5.08 -17.73
CA CYS A 21 8.12 -4.93 -16.76
C CYS A 21 8.13 -6.01 -15.66
N ILE A 22 8.41 -7.26 -16.03
CA ILE A 22 8.58 -8.36 -15.08
C ILE A 22 9.76 -8.07 -14.14
N GLY A 23 10.91 -7.68 -14.69
CA GLY A 23 12.10 -7.34 -13.92
C GLY A 23 11.84 -6.20 -12.93
N VAL A 24 11.19 -5.12 -13.37
CA VAL A 24 10.82 -4.00 -12.50
C VAL A 24 9.81 -4.42 -11.43
N THR A 25 8.85 -5.28 -11.76
CA THR A 25 7.87 -5.81 -10.80
C THR A 25 8.56 -6.59 -9.68
N LEU A 26 9.49 -7.48 -10.02
CA LEU A 26 10.27 -8.25 -9.06
C LEU A 26 11.19 -7.36 -8.22
N TYR A 27 11.90 -6.43 -8.86
CA TYR A 27 12.75 -5.45 -8.17
C TYR A 27 11.94 -4.66 -7.13
N ASN A 28 10.81 -4.09 -7.55
CA ASN A 28 9.94 -3.32 -6.65
C ASN A 28 9.44 -4.18 -5.49
N ALA A 29 9.01 -5.42 -5.76
CA ALA A 29 8.51 -6.30 -4.72
C ALA A 29 9.59 -6.67 -3.68
N VAL A 30 10.83 -6.91 -4.13
CA VAL A 30 11.97 -7.15 -3.23
C VAL A 30 12.32 -5.90 -2.42
N GLU A 31 12.39 -4.74 -3.08
CA GLU A 31 12.62 -3.45 -2.41
C GLU A 31 11.56 -3.19 -1.33
N ILE A 32 10.29 -3.46 -1.63
CA ILE A 32 9.20 -3.35 -0.65
C ILE A 32 9.44 -4.26 0.54
N ILE A 33 9.83 -5.52 0.35
CA ILE A 33 10.12 -6.43 1.47
C ILE A 33 11.23 -5.86 2.36
N VAL A 34 12.32 -5.39 1.76
CA VAL A 34 13.43 -4.76 2.52
C VAL A 34 12.93 -3.54 3.29
N LEU A 35 12.15 -2.67 2.64
CA LEU A 35 11.59 -1.47 3.27
C LEU A 35 10.58 -1.80 4.37
N ILE A 36 9.80 -2.89 4.25
CA ILE A 36 8.91 -3.38 5.29
C ILE A 36 9.72 -3.70 6.55
N PHE A 37 10.76 -4.52 6.43
CA PHE A 37 11.60 -4.87 7.57
C PHE A 37 12.38 -3.66 8.14
N ALA A 38 12.75 -2.70 7.29
CA ALA A 38 13.40 -1.47 7.75
C ALA A 38 12.44 -0.51 8.49
N THR A 39 11.15 -0.47 8.09
CA THR A 39 10.17 0.48 8.63
C THR A 39 9.51 -0.05 9.91
N PHE A 40 9.21 -1.35 9.98
CA PHE A 40 8.47 -1.92 11.10
C PHE A 40 9.39 -2.41 12.21
N LYS A 41 9.37 -1.72 13.36
CA LYS A 41 10.05 -2.18 14.59
C LYS A 41 9.29 -3.29 15.34
N ARG A 42 8.01 -3.52 15.02
CA ARG A 42 7.16 -4.54 15.66
C ARG A 42 6.34 -5.30 14.62
N TYR A 43 6.60 -6.59 14.48
CA TYR A 43 6.06 -7.48 13.44
C TYR A 43 4.65 -8.04 13.73
N GLY A 44 3.85 -7.36 14.55
CA GLY A 44 2.57 -7.89 15.07
C GLY A 44 1.30 -7.36 14.41
N GLY A 45 1.38 -6.31 13.60
CA GLY A 45 0.19 -5.65 13.05
C GLY A 45 -0.39 -6.38 11.83
N TRP A 46 -1.71 -6.40 11.69
CA TRP A 46 -2.41 -6.87 10.48
C TRP A 46 -1.89 -6.21 9.20
N TYR A 47 -1.49 -4.94 9.30
CA TYR A 47 -0.87 -4.20 8.20
C TYR A 47 0.47 -4.82 7.77
N PHE A 48 1.34 -5.18 8.71
CA PHE A 48 2.65 -5.77 8.40
C PHE A 48 2.48 -7.10 7.65
N TRP A 49 1.62 -7.98 8.18
CA TRP A 49 1.39 -9.30 7.58
C TRP A 49 0.71 -9.20 6.22
N SER A 50 -0.28 -8.33 6.05
CA SER A 50 -0.93 -8.13 4.74
C SER A 50 0.04 -7.60 3.69
N LEU A 51 0.88 -6.63 4.04
CA LEU A 51 1.87 -6.06 3.13
C LEU A 51 2.97 -7.08 2.75
N LEU A 52 3.44 -7.86 3.72
CA LEU A 52 4.44 -8.91 3.51
C LEU A 52 3.88 -10.04 2.63
N VAL A 53 2.68 -10.55 2.95
CA VAL A 53 2.02 -11.61 2.18
C VAL A 53 1.71 -11.15 0.76
N ALA A 54 1.25 -9.92 0.57
CA ALA A 54 1.02 -9.35 -0.76
C ALA A 54 2.31 -9.28 -1.59
N SER A 55 3.41 -8.84 -0.97
CA SER A 55 4.71 -8.69 -1.65
C SER A 55 5.32 -10.05 -2.01
N ILE A 56 5.30 -11.02 -1.09
CA ILE A 56 5.77 -12.38 -1.34
C ILE A 56 4.90 -13.06 -2.41
N GLY A 57 3.57 -12.92 -2.30
CA GLY A 57 2.64 -13.44 -3.30
C GLY A 57 2.93 -12.89 -4.70
N LEU A 58 3.23 -11.59 -4.80
CA LEU A 58 3.60 -10.94 -6.05
C LEU A 58 4.90 -11.50 -6.63
N ILE A 59 5.92 -11.77 -5.81
CA ILE A 59 7.17 -12.39 -6.26
C ILE A 59 6.91 -13.81 -6.76
N VAL A 60 6.19 -14.62 -5.98
CA VAL A 60 5.91 -16.03 -6.32
C VAL A 60 5.12 -16.12 -7.63
N THR A 61 4.05 -15.33 -7.77
CA THR A 61 3.23 -15.36 -8.98
C THR A 61 3.98 -14.83 -10.20
N THR A 62 4.75 -13.75 -10.06
CA THR A 62 5.53 -13.17 -11.16
C THR A 62 6.67 -14.10 -11.60
N THR A 63 7.33 -14.78 -10.66
CA THR A 63 8.37 -15.77 -10.96
C THR A 63 7.78 -17.01 -11.64
N GLY A 64 6.64 -17.50 -11.16
CA GLY A 64 5.89 -18.60 -11.77
C GLY A 64 5.43 -18.29 -13.20
N PHE A 65 4.95 -17.07 -13.43
CA PHE A 65 4.62 -16.58 -14.76
C PHE A 65 5.84 -16.46 -15.68
N SER A 66 6.96 -15.93 -15.16
CA SER A 66 8.20 -15.76 -15.94
C SER A 66 8.77 -17.10 -16.40
N THR A 67 8.74 -18.11 -15.53
CA THR A 67 9.18 -19.47 -15.88
C THR A 67 8.29 -20.10 -16.96
N TYR A 68 7.02 -19.67 -17.08
CA TYR A 68 6.10 -20.16 -18.11
C TYR A 68 6.40 -19.45 -19.43
N PHE A 69 6.70 -18.15 -19.35
CA PHE A 69 7.13 -17.33 -20.47
C PHE A 69 8.43 -17.84 -21.12
N PHE A 70 9.41 -18.27 -20.32
CA PHE A 70 10.70 -18.78 -20.81
C PHE A 70 10.77 -20.30 -20.97
N ASN A 71 9.67 -21.03 -20.73
CA ASN A 71 9.57 -22.49 -20.85
C ASN A 71 10.69 -23.28 -20.12
N ILE A 72 11.04 -22.84 -18.90
CA ILE A 72 12.22 -23.32 -18.16
C ILE A 72 11.97 -24.69 -17.48
N THR A 73 10.70 -25.05 -17.22
CA THR A 73 10.37 -26.20 -16.36
C THR A 73 9.63 -27.31 -17.13
N PRO A 74 10.03 -28.60 -17.01
CA PRO A 74 9.35 -29.70 -17.68
C PRO A 74 7.95 -30.02 -17.12
N ASN A 75 7.69 -29.72 -15.84
CA ASN A 75 6.44 -30.07 -15.16
C ASN A 75 5.50 -28.85 -15.03
N LYS A 76 4.61 -28.70 -16.03
CA LYS A 76 3.63 -27.61 -16.11
C LYS A 76 2.68 -27.55 -14.90
N PHE A 77 2.32 -28.69 -14.30
CA PHE A 77 1.36 -28.73 -13.18
C PHE A 77 1.91 -28.14 -11.89
N VAL A 78 3.14 -28.52 -11.52
CA VAL A 78 3.79 -27.99 -10.31
C VAL A 78 3.99 -26.48 -10.42
N GLN A 79 4.40 -26.02 -11.59
CA GLN A 79 4.60 -24.61 -11.87
C GLN A 79 3.29 -23.80 -11.82
N SER A 80 2.22 -24.31 -12.42
CA SER A 80 0.89 -23.69 -12.36
C SER A 80 0.37 -23.62 -10.92
N ALA A 81 0.55 -24.69 -10.13
CA ALA A 81 0.14 -24.70 -8.73
C ALA A 81 0.86 -23.62 -7.88
N VAL A 82 2.18 -23.48 -8.04
CA VAL A 82 2.96 -22.43 -7.35
C VAL A 82 2.52 -21.03 -7.77
N THR A 83 2.31 -20.82 -9.08
CA THR A 83 1.84 -19.54 -9.62
C THR A 83 0.48 -19.15 -9.05
N ILE A 84 -0.44 -20.12 -8.98
CA ILE A 84 -1.80 -19.95 -8.43
C ILE A 84 -1.72 -19.64 -6.93
N ALA A 85 -0.92 -20.38 -6.16
CA ALA A 85 -0.77 -20.13 -4.73
C ALA A 85 -0.23 -18.72 -4.45
N GLY A 86 0.79 -18.27 -5.20
CA GLY A 86 1.29 -16.90 -5.12
C GLY A 86 0.25 -15.87 -5.50
N TRP A 87 -0.53 -16.14 -6.56
CA TRP A 87 -1.60 -15.27 -7.02
C TRP A 87 -2.72 -15.09 -5.98
N TRP A 88 -3.10 -16.17 -5.28
CA TRP A 88 -4.07 -16.09 -4.17
C TRP A 88 -3.57 -15.21 -3.03
N ALA A 89 -2.36 -15.48 -2.55
CA ALA A 89 -1.74 -14.71 -1.48
C ALA A 89 -1.64 -13.23 -1.85
N PHE A 90 -1.29 -12.95 -3.10
CA PHE A 90 -1.20 -11.61 -3.65
C PHE A 90 -2.55 -10.89 -3.65
N ILE A 91 -3.59 -11.42 -4.29
CA ILE A 91 -4.89 -10.74 -4.44
C ILE A 91 -5.55 -10.50 -3.07
N VAL A 92 -5.53 -11.51 -2.20
CA VAL A 92 -6.08 -11.39 -0.85
C VAL A 92 -5.25 -10.43 -0.02
N GLY A 93 -3.92 -10.51 -0.11
CA GLY A 93 -2.99 -9.61 0.57
C GLY A 93 -3.24 -8.15 0.20
N GLN A 94 -3.36 -7.83 -1.09
CA GLN A 94 -3.67 -6.46 -1.56
C GLN A 94 -4.96 -5.91 -0.95
N SER A 95 -6.03 -6.71 -0.98
CA SER A 95 -7.31 -6.33 -0.40
C SER A 95 -7.20 -6.07 1.11
N LEU A 96 -6.41 -6.89 1.82
CA LEU A 96 -6.17 -6.73 3.26
C LEU A 96 -5.26 -5.54 3.59
N VAL A 97 -4.36 -5.11 2.70
CA VAL A 97 -3.57 -3.87 2.87
C VAL A 97 -4.50 -2.66 2.88
N LEU A 98 -5.42 -2.58 1.91
CA LEU A 98 -6.43 -1.52 1.85
C LEU A 98 -7.35 -1.53 3.09
N TRP A 99 -7.80 -2.71 3.51
CA TRP A 99 -8.58 -2.86 4.74
C TRP A 99 -7.79 -2.42 5.99
N SER A 100 -6.52 -2.80 6.09
CA SER A 100 -5.64 -2.42 7.21
C SER A 100 -5.46 -0.91 7.27
N ARG A 101 -5.40 -0.22 6.12
CA ARG A 101 -5.40 1.25 6.08
C ARG A 101 -6.70 1.85 6.57
N LEU A 102 -7.83 1.31 6.10
CA LEU A 102 -9.14 1.76 6.54
C LEU A 102 -9.29 1.57 8.06
N HIS A 103 -8.80 0.47 8.62
CA HIS A 103 -8.78 0.20 10.06
C HIS A 103 -8.03 1.29 10.85
N LEU A 104 -6.97 1.88 10.30
CA LEU A 104 -6.21 2.93 10.98
C LEU A 104 -6.93 4.28 11.03
N VAL A 105 -7.81 4.56 10.06
CA VAL A 105 -8.52 5.85 9.96
C VAL A 105 -9.94 5.76 10.50
N LEU A 106 -10.64 4.65 10.25
CA LEU A 106 -12.03 4.45 10.62
C LEU A 106 -12.15 3.61 11.89
N GLN A 107 -12.66 4.22 12.96
CA GLN A 107 -12.84 3.55 14.26
C GLN A 107 -14.15 2.74 14.39
N SER A 108 -15.01 2.74 13.38
CA SER A 108 -16.31 2.04 13.43
C SER A 108 -16.15 0.54 13.15
N PRO A 109 -16.32 -0.36 14.14
CA PRO A 109 -16.06 -1.78 13.96
C PRO A 109 -17.10 -2.48 13.07
N ARG A 110 -18.33 -1.94 12.97
CA ARG A 110 -19.40 -2.53 12.14
C ARG A 110 -19.07 -2.44 10.66
N ILE A 111 -18.67 -1.25 10.20
CA ILE A 111 -18.30 -1.02 8.80
C ILE A 111 -17.06 -1.85 8.46
N LEU A 112 -16.07 -1.84 9.35
CA LEU A 112 -14.81 -2.54 9.13
C LEU A 112 -14.98 -4.06 9.03
N ARG A 113 -15.86 -4.65 9.84
CA ARG A 113 -16.24 -6.06 9.73
C ARG A 113 -17.02 -6.35 8.46
N GLY A 114 -17.92 -5.44 8.04
CA GLY A 114 -18.64 -5.56 6.77
C GLY A 114 -17.70 -5.56 5.56
N VAL A 115 -16.71 -4.67 5.54
CA VAL A 115 -15.69 -4.63 4.48
C VAL A 115 -14.83 -5.89 4.48
N LEU A 116 -14.43 -6.39 5.66
CA LEU A 116 -13.69 -7.65 5.76
C LEU A 116 -14.52 -8.83 5.25
N ALA A 117 -15.80 -8.90 5.61
CA ALA A 117 -16.71 -9.92 5.11
C ALA A 117 -16.85 -9.86 3.58
N MET A 118 -16.98 -8.66 3.00
CA MET A 118 -16.97 -8.46 1.55
C MET A 118 -15.68 -9.01 0.91
N ILE A 119 -14.50 -8.69 1.46
CA ILE A 119 -13.21 -9.18 0.95
C ILE A 119 -13.17 -10.72 0.97
N ILE A 120 -13.57 -11.34 2.08
CA ILE A 120 -13.55 -12.79 2.24
C ILE A 120 -14.52 -13.47 1.27
N VAL A 121 -15.75 -12.96 1.15
CA VAL A 121 -16.77 -13.49 0.25
C VAL A 121 -16.31 -13.38 -1.20
N ASN A 122 -15.84 -12.20 -1.62
CA ASN A 122 -15.30 -12.02 -2.98
C ASN A 122 -14.09 -12.91 -3.23
N ALA A 123 -13.20 -13.08 -2.24
CA ALA A 123 -12.05 -13.95 -2.37
C ALA A 123 -12.47 -15.41 -2.67
N ILE A 124 -13.42 -15.94 -1.90
CA ILE A 124 -13.91 -17.31 -2.08
C ILE A 124 -14.65 -17.47 -3.41
N VAL A 125 -15.61 -16.57 -3.68
CA VAL A 125 -16.51 -16.65 -4.83
C VAL A 125 -15.77 -16.43 -6.16
N LEU A 126 -14.68 -15.63 -6.17
CA LEU A 126 -13.96 -15.31 -7.40
C LEU A 126 -12.71 -16.16 -7.59
N LEU A 127 -11.90 -16.41 -6.55
CA LEU A 127 -10.64 -17.14 -6.73
C LEU A 127 -10.87 -18.63 -6.99
N ILE A 128 -11.86 -19.26 -6.36
CA ILE A 128 -12.11 -20.71 -6.54
C ILE A 128 -12.50 -21.02 -8.00
N PRO A 129 -13.54 -20.40 -8.59
CA PRO A 129 -13.91 -20.71 -9.97
C PRO A 129 -12.80 -20.37 -10.97
N THR A 130 -12.12 -19.24 -10.77
CA THR A 130 -10.98 -18.83 -11.61
C THR A 130 -9.86 -19.86 -11.56
N THR A 131 -9.58 -20.44 -10.39
CA THR A 131 -8.56 -21.48 -10.22
C THR A 131 -8.95 -22.78 -10.92
N VAL A 132 -10.20 -23.21 -10.78
CA VAL A 132 -10.71 -24.41 -11.45
C VAL A 132 -10.63 -24.26 -12.97
N LEU A 133 -11.04 -23.11 -13.50
CA LEU A 133 -10.96 -22.80 -14.93
C LEU A 133 -9.50 -22.70 -15.41
N SER A 134 -8.61 -22.12 -14.60
CA SER A 134 -7.18 -22.02 -14.89
C SER A 134 -6.52 -23.40 -14.99
N LEU A 135 -6.80 -24.29 -14.04
CA LEU A 135 -6.26 -25.65 -14.04
C LEU A 135 -6.83 -26.48 -15.21
N GLY A 136 -8.11 -26.31 -15.55
CA GLY A 136 -8.71 -26.94 -16.72
C GLY A 136 -8.05 -26.54 -18.05
N ASN A 137 -7.53 -25.31 -18.13
CA ASN A 137 -6.74 -24.84 -19.28
C ASN A 137 -5.32 -25.42 -19.36
N ASN A 138 -4.88 -26.23 -18.39
CA ASN A 138 -3.58 -26.92 -18.42
C ASN A 138 -3.70 -28.39 -18.91
N VAL A 139 -4.91 -28.86 -19.24
CA VAL A 139 -5.14 -30.21 -19.80
C VAL A 139 -5.00 -30.14 -21.32
N ASP A 140 -4.17 -31.03 -21.88
CA ASP A 140 -3.98 -31.15 -23.34
C ASP A 140 -4.86 -32.30 -23.89
N PRO A 141 -5.77 -32.06 -24.86
CA PRO A 141 -6.11 -30.77 -25.48
C PRO A 141 -7.03 -29.90 -24.61
N ILE A 142 -6.87 -28.57 -24.72
CA ILE A 142 -7.64 -27.60 -23.95
C ILE A 142 -9.12 -27.65 -24.39
N PRO A 143 -10.08 -27.95 -23.50
CA PRO A 143 -11.48 -27.95 -23.88
C PRO A 143 -11.99 -26.51 -24.07
N GLU A 144 -12.65 -26.26 -25.20
CA GLU A 144 -13.20 -24.94 -25.56
C GLU A 144 -14.07 -24.28 -24.46
N PRO A 145 -14.93 -25.03 -23.72
CA PRO A 145 -15.73 -24.44 -22.64
C PRO A 145 -14.88 -23.86 -21.49
N PHE A 146 -13.71 -24.45 -21.20
CA PHE A 146 -12.82 -23.98 -20.14
C PHE A 146 -12.08 -22.70 -20.55
N ALA A 147 -11.63 -22.62 -21.80
CA ALA A 147 -11.00 -21.41 -22.32
C ALA A 147 -11.97 -20.22 -22.31
N ARG A 148 -13.17 -20.41 -22.85
CA ARG A 148 -14.21 -19.37 -22.87
C ARG A 148 -14.68 -19.00 -21.47
N GLY A 149 -14.85 -19.98 -20.59
CA GLY A 149 -15.21 -19.76 -19.20
C GLY A 149 -14.15 -18.94 -18.45
N TYR A 150 -12.87 -19.23 -18.66
CA TYR A 150 -11.77 -18.50 -18.04
C TYR A 150 -11.74 -17.03 -18.47
N ASP A 151 -11.87 -16.73 -19.76
CA ASP A 151 -11.85 -15.34 -20.24
C ASP A 151 -13.02 -14.51 -19.69
N ILE A 152 -14.22 -15.10 -19.58
CA ILE A 152 -15.37 -14.42 -18.96
C ILE A 152 -15.15 -14.22 -17.46
N MET A 153 -14.69 -15.25 -16.76
CA MET A 153 -14.43 -15.20 -15.32
C MET A 153 -13.35 -14.18 -14.97
N GLU A 154 -12.29 -14.08 -15.79
CA GLU A 154 -11.20 -13.12 -15.61
C GLU A 154 -11.71 -11.67 -15.67
N ASN A 155 -12.61 -11.36 -16.62
CA ASN A 155 -13.25 -10.05 -16.73
C ASN A 155 -14.13 -9.74 -15.50
N ILE A 156 -14.97 -10.70 -15.10
CA ILE A 156 -15.84 -10.54 -13.92
C ILE A 156 -14.99 -10.28 -12.67
N GLN A 157 -13.97 -11.10 -12.47
CA GLN A 157 -13.09 -11.02 -11.32
C GLN A 157 -12.40 -9.66 -11.22
N LEU A 158 -11.81 -9.15 -12.31
CA LEU A 158 -11.19 -7.82 -12.33
C LEU A 158 -12.17 -6.72 -11.99
N THR A 159 -13.36 -6.75 -12.59
CA THR A 159 -14.38 -5.73 -12.36
C THR A 159 -14.87 -5.75 -10.91
N VAL A 160 -15.13 -6.94 -10.33
CA VAL A 160 -15.58 -7.03 -8.93
C VAL A 160 -14.49 -6.60 -7.96
N PHE A 161 -13.22 -6.98 -8.17
CA PHE A 161 -12.13 -6.50 -7.32
C PHE A 161 -11.93 -4.99 -7.46
N CYS A 162 -12.04 -4.42 -8.66
CA CYS A 162 -12.00 -2.97 -8.83
C CYS A 162 -13.13 -2.26 -8.08
N VAL A 163 -14.36 -2.77 -8.15
CA VAL A 163 -15.49 -2.23 -7.38
C VAL A 163 -15.22 -2.34 -5.88
N GLN A 164 -14.65 -3.45 -5.42
CA GLN A 164 -14.23 -3.63 -4.04
C GLN A 164 -13.21 -2.58 -3.61
N GLU A 165 -12.18 -2.32 -4.44
CA GLU A 165 -11.17 -1.29 -4.18
C GLU A 165 -11.79 0.11 -4.15
N PHE A 166 -12.78 0.40 -5.01
CA PHE A 166 -13.50 1.68 -5.00
C PHE A 166 -14.35 1.86 -3.74
N ILE A 167 -15.02 0.81 -3.27
CA ILE A 167 -15.78 0.86 -2.02
C ILE A 167 -14.84 1.16 -0.84
N ILE A 168 -13.71 0.45 -0.74
CA ILE A 168 -12.74 0.66 0.35
C ILE A 168 -12.14 2.06 0.26
N SER A 169 -11.75 2.48 -0.94
CA SER A 169 -11.18 3.81 -1.21
C SER A 169 -12.17 4.93 -0.91
N GLY A 170 -13.45 4.78 -1.26
CA GLY A 170 -14.50 5.74 -0.97
C GLY A 170 -14.75 5.88 0.54
N LEU A 171 -14.83 4.76 1.27
CA LEU A 171 -14.94 4.76 2.73
C LEU A 171 -13.73 5.43 3.39
N TYR A 172 -12.52 5.20 2.86
CA TYR A 172 -11.29 5.82 3.34
C TYR A 172 -11.31 7.34 3.17
N ILE A 173 -11.67 7.82 1.97
CA ILE A 173 -11.78 9.26 1.69
C ILE A 173 -12.83 9.89 2.61
N TRP A 174 -14.02 9.29 2.71
CA TRP A 174 -15.08 9.79 3.58
C TRP A 174 -14.64 9.91 5.05
N ALA A 175 -14.00 8.88 5.59
CA ALA A 175 -13.49 8.87 6.96
C ALA A 175 -12.40 9.93 7.16
N THR A 176 -11.50 10.08 6.18
CA THR A 176 -10.41 11.07 6.21
C THR A 176 -10.93 12.49 6.10
N THR A 177 -11.91 12.77 5.23
CA THR A 177 -12.52 14.10 5.10
C THR A 177 -13.27 14.51 6.37
N LYS A 178 -13.93 13.54 7.02
CA LYS A 178 -14.58 13.78 8.31
C LYS A 178 -13.55 14.15 9.37
N LEU A 179 -12.43 13.43 9.45
CA LEU A 179 -11.34 13.72 10.40
C LEU A 179 -10.70 15.09 10.10
N LEU A 180 -10.54 15.43 8.82
CA LEU A 180 -9.97 16.70 8.37
C LEU A 180 -10.83 17.90 8.77
N ALA A 181 -12.16 17.76 8.76
CA ALA A 181 -13.10 18.82 9.14
C ALA A 181 -12.96 19.24 10.62
N TYR A 182 -12.53 18.32 11.50
CA TYR A 182 -12.33 18.58 12.92
C TYR A 182 -10.87 18.92 13.28
N THR A 183 -9.96 18.92 12.31
CA THR A 183 -8.53 19.12 12.56
C THR A 183 -8.10 20.56 12.24
N THR A 184 -7.81 21.35 13.27
CA THR A 184 -7.40 22.76 13.13
C THR A 184 -5.93 22.93 12.74
N GLU A 185 -5.09 21.93 13.00
CA GLU A 185 -3.66 21.98 12.71
C GLU A 185 -3.35 21.90 11.21
N ARG A 186 -2.78 22.98 10.65
CA ARG A 186 -2.38 23.05 9.23
C ARG A 186 -1.46 21.90 8.81
N ARG A 187 -0.59 21.41 9.70
CA ARG A 187 0.35 20.31 9.42
C ARG A 187 -0.38 18.98 9.27
N LYS A 188 -1.29 18.64 10.19
CA LYS A 188 -2.15 17.45 10.10
C LYS A 188 -3.04 17.50 8.86
N ARG A 189 -3.58 18.68 8.51
CA ARG A 189 -4.38 18.88 7.29
C ARG A 189 -3.61 18.57 6.01
N ARG A 190 -2.36 19.01 5.89
CA ARG A 190 -1.50 18.71 4.72
C ARG A 190 -1.26 17.21 4.57
N LEU A 191 -0.94 16.52 5.66
CA LEU A 191 -0.72 15.07 5.63
C LEU A 191 -1.99 14.31 5.21
N MET A 192 -3.15 14.67 5.76
CA MET A 192 -4.41 14.06 5.34
C MET A 192 -4.73 14.32 3.86
N ALA A 193 -4.42 15.51 3.34
CA ALA A 193 -4.57 15.80 1.91
C ALA A 193 -3.63 14.97 1.02
N GLU A 194 -2.39 14.74 1.46
CA GLU A 194 -1.46 13.83 0.78
C GLU A 194 -1.98 12.39 0.77
N LEU A 195 -2.55 11.92 1.89
CA LEU A 195 -3.16 10.59 2.00
C LEU A 195 -4.35 10.42 1.05
N ILE A 196 -5.20 11.44 0.92
CA ILE A 196 -6.30 11.46 -0.05
C ILE A 196 -5.75 11.41 -1.48
N THR A 197 -4.71 12.20 -1.78
CA THR A 197 -4.10 12.24 -3.11
C THR A 197 -3.56 10.87 -3.53
N MET A 198 -2.84 10.19 -2.63
CA MET A 198 -2.34 8.84 -2.89
C MET A 198 -3.48 7.85 -3.12
N ASN A 199 -4.57 7.94 -2.35
CA ASN A 199 -5.74 7.08 -2.53
C ASN A 199 -6.43 7.29 -3.89
N VAL A 200 -6.51 8.53 -4.38
CA VAL A 200 -7.03 8.82 -5.72
C VAL A 200 -6.14 8.22 -6.81
N VAL A 201 -4.81 8.27 -6.64
CA VAL A 201 -3.87 7.65 -7.59
C VAL A 201 -4.09 6.13 -7.67
N LEU A 202 -4.34 5.45 -6.54
CA LEU A 202 -4.63 4.02 -6.52
C LEU A 202 -5.90 3.68 -7.32
N VAL A 203 -6.96 4.48 -7.16
CA VAL A 203 -8.22 4.35 -7.93
C VAL A 203 -7.99 4.55 -9.43
N LEU A 204 -7.18 5.54 -9.81
CA LEU A 204 -6.85 5.77 -11.22
C LEU A 204 -6.08 4.58 -11.83
N MET A 205 -5.18 3.96 -11.06
CA MET A 205 -4.45 2.77 -11.51
C MET A 205 -5.39 1.59 -11.79
N ASP A 206 -6.47 1.41 -11.03
CA ASP A 206 -7.48 0.38 -11.30
C ASP A 206 -8.24 0.63 -12.59
N LEU A 207 -8.62 1.89 -12.86
CA LEU A 207 -9.30 2.26 -14.10
C LEU A 207 -8.43 1.95 -15.33
N VAL A 208 -7.11 2.16 -15.22
CA VAL A 208 -6.15 1.79 -16.28
C VAL A 208 -6.16 0.27 -16.49
N LEU A 209 -6.11 -0.53 -15.42
CA LEU A 209 -6.13 -2.00 -15.53
C LEU A 209 -7.44 -2.52 -16.14
N ILE A 210 -8.58 -1.95 -15.78
CA ILE A 210 -9.87 -2.24 -16.42
C ILE A 210 -9.82 -1.88 -17.91
N GLY A 211 -9.36 -0.67 -18.25
CA GLY A 211 -9.29 -0.21 -19.64
C GLY A 211 -8.47 -1.17 -20.52
N VAL A 212 -7.31 -1.63 -20.03
CA VAL A 212 -6.47 -2.59 -20.75
C VAL A 212 -7.16 -3.96 -20.88
N GLN A 213 -7.86 -4.44 -19.84
CA GLN A 213 -8.60 -5.71 -19.89
C GLN A 213 -9.66 -5.68 -21.00
N TYR A 214 -10.47 -4.63 -21.06
CA TYR A 214 -11.54 -4.51 -22.06
C TYR A 214 -11.02 -4.20 -23.47
N ALA A 215 -9.78 -3.71 -23.60
CA ALA A 215 -9.08 -3.62 -24.89
C ALA A 215 -8.60 -4.99 -25.43
N SER A 216 -8.88 -6.09 -24.73
CA SER A 216 -8.57 -7.48 -25.14
C SER A 216 -7.07 -7.83 -25.28
N PHE A 217 -6.17 -7.02 -24.72
CA PHE A 217 -4.72 -7.30 -24.71
C PHE A 217 -4.31 -8.13 -23.49
N ARG A 218 -4.63 -9.43 -23.49
CA ARG A 218 -4.45 -10.34 -22.33
C ARG A 218 -3.01 -10.41 -21.79
N ILE A 219 -2.01 -10.61 -22.65
CA ILE A 219 -0.62 -10.75 -22.19
C ILE A 219 -0.10 -9.44 -21.59
N LEU A 220 -0.38 -8.33 -22.28
CA LEU A 220 -0.07 -6.99 -21.79
C LEU A 220 -0.76 -6.73 -20.45
N GLN A 221 -2.00 -7.16 -20.30
CA GLN A 221 -2.74 -7.03 -19.04
C GLN A 221 -2.06 -7.79 -17.90
N ILE A 222 -1.62 -9.04 -18.09
CA ILE A 222 -0.98 -9.81 -17.01
C ILE A 222 0.28 -9.11 -16.53
N VAL A 223 1.10 -8.63 -17.48
CA VAL A 223 2.36 -7.93 -17.19
C VAL A 223 2.11 -6.57 -16.52
N LEU A 224 1.19 -5.76 -17.07
CA LEU A 224 0.84 -4.47 -16.49
C LEU A 224 0.18 -4.61 -15.11
N LYS A 225 -0.60 -5.68 -14.89
CA LYS A 225 -1.19 -5.99 -13.59
C LYS A 225 -0.09 -6.12 -12.54
N GLY A 226 0.90 -7.00 -12.76
CA GLY A 226 2.03 -7.16 -11.84
C GLY A 226 2.74 -5.84 -11.56
N PHE A 227 3.04 -5.08 -12.61
CA PHE A 227 3.70 -3.78 -12.51
C PHE A 227 2.90 -2.76 -11.69
N VAL A 228 1.63 -2.53 -12.04
CA VAL A 228 0.76 -1.57 -11.37
C VAL A 228 0.59 -1.93 -9.90
N PHE A 229 0.35 -3.21 -9.57
CA PHE A 229 0.23 -3.61 -8.18
C PHE A 229 1.54 -3.52 -7.39
N SER A 230 2.71 -3.71 -8.02
CA SER A 230 4.00 -3.43 -7.38
C SER A 230 4.11 -1.96 -6.98
N ILE A 231 3.63 -1.06 -7.84
CA ILE A 231 3.59 0.37 -7.57
C ILE A 231 2.59 0.67 -6.46
N LYS A 232 1.40 0.07 -6.49
CA LYS A 232 0.39 0.22 -5.42
C LYS A 232 1.01 -0.08 -4.05
N LEU A 233 1.67 -1.23 -3.89
CA LEU A 233 2.32 -1.59 -2.62
C LEU A 233 3.37 -0.56 -2.18
N LYS A 234 4.13 -0.01 -3.13
CA LYS A 234 5.15 1.02 -2.84
C LYS A 234 4.51 2.31 -2.35
N PHE A 235 3.38 2.72 -2.95
CA PHE A 235 2.58 3.83 -2.45
C PHE A 235 2.05 3.55 -1.04
N GLU A 236 1.60 2.33 -0.76
CA GLU A 236 1.10 1.99 0.57
C GLU A 236 2.17 2.08 1.65
N LEU A 237 3.38 1.61 1.35
CA LEU A 237 4.49 1.73 2.28
C LEU A 237 4.92 3.20 2.47
N ALA A 238 4.89 4.01 1.41
CA ALA A 238 5.19 5.44 1.49
C ALA A 238 4.17 6.20 2.36
N VAL A 239 2.88 5.87 2.23
CA VAL A 239 1.80 6.37 3.09
C VAL A 239 2.13 6.12 4.57
N LEU A 240 2.50 4.88 4.90
CA LEU A 240 2.84 4.52 6.28
C LEU A 240 4.09 5.25 6.79
N GLY A 241 5.12 5.36 5.96
CA GLY A 241 6.35 6.08 6.31
C GLY A 241 6.07 7.53 6.71
N ARG A 242 5.17 8.21 5.99
CA ARG A 242 4.75 9.59 6.34
C ARG A 242 3.97 9.65 7.65
N LEU A 243 3.08 8.68 7.89
CA LEU A 243 2.29 8.62 9.11
C LEU A 243 3.16 8.38 10.36
N THR A 244 4.10 7.45 10.27
CA THR A 244 5.02 7.13 11.38
C THR A 244 5.98 8.27 11.68
N ALA A 245 6.55 8.91 10.65
CA ALA A 245 7.40 10.09 10.82
C ALA A 245 6.65 11.24 11.50
N PHE A 246 5.37 11.42 11.19
CA PHE A 246 4.55 12.45 11.81
C PHE A 246 4.32 12.21 13.30
N VAL A 247 3.96 10.99 13.71
CA VAL A 247 3.73 10.65 15.13
C VAL A 247 5.00 10.87 15.96
N HIS A 248 6.16 10.46 15.45
CA HIS A 248 7.43 10.68 16.14
C HIS A 248 7.80 12.17 16.24
N ALA A 249 7.52 12.95 15.20
CA ALA A 249 7.75 14.41 15.23
C ALA A 249 6.84 15.11 16.25
N GLU A 250 5.59 14.67 16.42
CA GLU A 250 4.67 15.21 17.43
C GLU A 250 5.12 14.83 18.85
N GLN A 251 5.53 13.57 19.08
CA GLN A 251 6.07 13.14 20.37
C GLN A 251 7.36 13.88 20.75
N ALA A 252 8.28 14.11 19.81
CA ALA A 252 9.49 14.88 20.07
C ALA A 252 9.20 16.35 20.45
N LEU A 253 8.15 16.94 19.87
CA LEU A 253 7.73 18.31 20.16
C LEU A 253 7.11 18.41 21.56
N ILE A 254 6.27 17.43 21.95
CA ILE A 254 5.69 17.34 23.30
C ILE A 254 6.79 17.16 24.35
N LEU A 255 7.73 16.23 24.13
CA LEU A 255 8.84 16.01 25.05
C LEU A 255 9.80 17.21 25.14
N GLY A 256 10.00 17.94 24.04
CA GLY A 256 10.77 19.19 24.04
C GLY A 256 10.06 20.31 24.81
N MET A 257 8.73 20.39 24.74
CA MET A 257 7.92 21.32 25.53
C MET A 257 7.99 21.01 27.03
N ASP A 258 7.86 19.73 27.43
CA ASP A 258 8.00 19.32 28.84
C ASP A 258 9.41 19.60 29.40
N ALA A 259 10.46 19.40 28.60
CA ALA A 259 11.83 19.72 29.01
C ALA A 259 12.05 21.23 29.21
N SER A 260 11.40 22.08 28.39
CA SER A 260 11.45 23.54 28.55
C SER A 260 10.58 24.07 29.69
N GLY A 261 9.53 23.35 30.09
CA GLY A 261 8.66 23.71 31.21
C GLY A 261 9.21 23.34 32.60
N ILE A 262 10.20 22.44 32.68
CA ILE A 262 10.89 22.06 33.93
C ILE A 262 12.08 22.99 34.22
N ALA A 263 12.53 23.79 33.25
CA ALA A 263 13.66 24.71 33.38
C ALA A 263 13.33 26.07 34.01
N ASP A 264 12.29 26.15 34.87
CA ASP A 264 12.07 27.30 35.74
C ASP A 264 11.82 26.84 37.18
N PRO A 265 12.86 26.86 38.01
CA PRO A 265 12.68 27.45 39.33
C PRO A 265 13.85 28.35 39.74
N VAL A 266 13.49 29.54 40.23
CA VAL A 266 14.22 30.24 41.30
C VAL A 266 15.60 30.80 40.88
N HIS A 267 15.61 31.93 40.16
CA HIS A 267 16.68 32.92 40.33
C HIS A 267 16.26 34.34 39.91
N GLN A 268 15.20 34.88 40.50
CA GLN A 268 14.97 36.34 40.43
C GLN A 268 14.28 36.88 41.67
N ARG A 269 14.87 36.64 42.84
CA ARG A 269 14.47 37.34 44.07
C ARG A 269 15.64 37.53 45.02
N SER A 270 16.57 38.42 44.68
CA SER A 270 17.46 39.06 45.66
C SER A 270 18.31 40.13 44.96
N SER A 271 17.86 41.39 45.02
CA SER A 271 18.71 42.52 45.43
C SER A 271 17.96 43.85 45.29
N HIS A 272 18.09 44.68 46.34
CA HIS A 272 17.76 46.11 46.42
C HIS A 272 16.38 46.57 46.94
N HIS A 273 16.19 46.37 48.25
CA HIS A 273 15.67 47.36 49.22
C HIS A 273 16.53 47.17 50.49
N THR A 274 17.01 48.11 51.30
CA THR A 274 16.82 49.55 51.52
C THR A 274 17.91 49.93 52.54
N GLY A 275 18.53 51.11 52.46
CA GLY A 275 19.45 51.60 53.49
C GLY A 275 19.26 53.10 53.70
N ILE A 276 18.69 53.48 54.85
CA ILE A 276 18.44 54.87 55.27
C ILE A 276 19.48 55.28 56.33
N GLY A 277 20.23 56.36 56.04
CA GLY A 277 20.78 57.37 56.98
C GLY A 277 22.05 57.06 57.79
N PRO A 278 22.77 58.08 58.35
CA PRO A 278 22.42 59.51 58.46
C PRO A 278 23.52 60.54 58.04
N ARG A 279 23.06 61.81 58.02
CA ARG A 279 23.77 63.09 57.80
C ARG A 279 25.16 63.24 58.42
N SER A 280 26.06 63.92 57.68
CA SER A 280 27.04 64.86 58.26
C SER A 280 27.25 66.07 57.34
N ARG A 281 27.34 67.26 57.97
CA ARG A 281 27.67 68.57 57.39
C ARG A 281 29.18 68.69 57.18
N THR A 282 29.63 69.44 56.17
CA THR A 282 30.79 70.37 56.11
C THR A 282 30.93 70.83 54.65
N SER A 283 30.53 72.06 54.31
CA SER A 283 31.32 73.30 54.25
C SER A 283 32.31 73.39 53.07
N SER A 284 32.21 74.51 52.32
CA SER A 284 33.26 75.20 51.54
C SER A 284 33.86 74.44 50.34
N SER A 285 34.31 75.01 49.22
CA SER A 285 34.39 76.36 48.65
C SER A 285 35.14 76.19 47.31
N GLN A 286 34.86 77.05 46.33
CA GLN A 286 35.76 77.47 45.22
C GLN A 286 36.24 76.42 44.20
N ALA A 287 35.77 76.57 42.95
CA ALA A 287 36.46 77.24 41.83
C ALA A 287 35.97 76.66 40.49
#